data_AF-A0A1V5MCY3-F1
#
_entry.id   AF-A0A1V5MCY3-F1
#
_cell.length_a   1.000
_cell.length_b   1.000
_cell.length_c   1.000
_cell.angle_alpha   90.00
_cell.angle_beta   90.00
_cell.angle_gamma   90.00
#
_symmetry.space_group_name_H-M   'P 1'
#
loop_
_entity.id
_entity.type
_entity.pdbx_description
1 polymer ?
#
loop_
_entity_poly.entity_id
_entity_poly.type
_entity_poly.pdbx_seq_one_letter_code
_entity_poly.pdbx_strand_id
1 'polypeptide(L)'
;MVKTIFSYKKDLAMTDQQEKDIKDLLTALQKDMIEKRAKLNVIEIELRQMLADRAELKQVKAKLDESAALQAAMRYADVETSRKIEGVMTAEQLKKWREIQAKERQALTGTKPAAN
;
A
#
# COMPACT_ATOMS: atom_id res chain seq x y z
N MET A 1 15.35 6.41 8.37
CA MET A 1 14.06 5.92 8.91
C MET A 1 12.94 6.51 8.05
N VAL A 2 12.03 5.70 7.52
CA VAL A 2 10.88 6.21 6.74
C VAL A 2 9.91 6.86 7.72
N LYS A 3 9.61 8.16 7.54
CA LYS A 3 8.64 8.87 8.38
C LYS A 3 7.23 8.42 8.01
N THR A 4 6.39 8.21 9.01
CA THR A 4 4.99 7.81 8.83
C THR A 4 4.05 8.95 9.20
N ILE A 5 2.75 8.78 8.96
CA ILE A 5 1.73 9.75 9.37
C ILE A 5 1.78 10.07 10.87
N PHE A 6 2.15 9.09 11.70
CA PHE A 6 2.29 9.25 13.15
C PHE A 6 3.50 10.12 13.55
N SER A 7 4.54 10.20 12.69
CA SER A 7 5.67 11.10 12.90
C SER A 7 5.24 12.57 12.88
N TYR A 8 4.09 12.89 12.30
CA TYR A 8 3.53 14.23 12.19
C TYR A 8 2.29 14.43 13.06
N LYS A 9 2.02 13.55 14.05
CA LYS A 9 0.83 13.63 14.92
C LYS A 9 0.62 15.04 15.49
N LYS A 10 1.69 15.63 16.04
CA LYS A 10 1.66 16.98 16.63
C LYS A 10 1.35 18.04 15.58
N ASP A 11 2.00 17.96 14.42
CA ASP A 11 1.80 18.91 13.33
C ASP A 11 0.39 18.82 12.76
N LEU A 12 -0.18 17.62 12.67
CA LEU A 12 -1.54 17.38 12.21
C LEU A 12 -2.60 17.62 13.30
N ALA A 13 -2.20 17.98 14.52
CA ALA A 13 -3.10 18.10 15.67
C ALA A 13 -4.08 16.90 15.77
N MET A 14 -3.57 15.69 15.48
CA MET A 14 -4.40 14.48 15.45
C MET A 14 -4.88 14.12 16.85
N THR A 15 -6.17 13.83 16.98
CA THR A 15 -6.73 13.32 18.23
C THR A 15 -6.30 11.88 18.48
N ASP A 16 -6.39 11.42 19.73
CA ASP A 16 -6.08 10.03 20.08
C ASP A 16 -7.04 9.05 19.40
N GLN A 17 -8.29 9.44 19.18
CA GLN A 17 -9.26 8.64 18.44
C GLN A 17 -8.86 8.51 16.96
N GLN A 18 -8.50 9.61 16.30
CA GLN A 18 -8.01 9.57 14.91
C GLN A 18 -6.75 8.70 14.78
N GLU A 19 -5.83 8.80 15.74
CA GLU A 19 -4.64 7.94 15.75
C GLU A 19 -5.01 6.46 15.87
N LYS A 20 -5.93 6.12 16.78
CA LYS A 20 -6.41 4.76 16.96
C LYS A 20 -7.07 4.23 15.68
N ASP A 21 -7.97 4.99 15.07
CA ASP A 21 -8.70 4.56 13.86
C ASP A 21 -7.73 4.32 12.69
N ILE A 22 -6.71 5.18 12.54
CA ILE A 22 -5.67 5.01 11.52
C ILE A 22 -4.80 3.78 11.82
N LYS A 23 -4.45 3.50 13.08
CA LYS A 23 -3.71 2.28 13.45
C LYS A 23 -4.52 1.01 13.15
N ASP A 24 -5.82 1.03 13.42
CA ASP A 24 -6.71 -0.10 13.15
C ASP A 24 -6.78 -0.38 11.64
N LEU A 25 -6.91 0.67 10.82
CA LEU A 25 -6.88 0.56 9.35
C LEU A 25 -5.54 -0.03 8.84
N LEU A 26 -4.41 0.48 9.33
CA LEU A 26 -3.08 -0.01 8.95
C LEU A 26 -2.84 -1.45 9.40
N THR A 27 -3.34 -1.82 10.58
CA THR A 27 -3.26 -3.19 11.10
C THR A 27 -4.09 -4.16 10.25
N ALA A 28 -5.30 -3.75 9.86
CA ALA A 28 -6.15 -4.53 8.96
C ALA A 28 -5.47 -4.73 7.58
N LEU A 29 -4.92 -3.66 7.00
CA LEU A 29 -4.15 -3.74 5.76
C LEU A 29 -2.95 -4.68 5.91
N GLN A 30 -2.18 -4.58 7.00
CA GLN A 30 -1.03 -5.43 7.23
C GLN A 30 -1.41 -6.91 7.27
N LYS A 31 -2.51 -7.27 7.96
CA LYS A 31 -3.02 -8.65 8.00
C LYS A 31 -3.38 -9.15 6.61
N ASP A 32 -4.16 -8.37 5.85
CA ASP A 32 -4.54 -8.71 4.48
C ASP A 32 -3.31 -8.88 3.57
N MET A 33 -2.32 -8.00 3.69
CA MET A 33 -1.08 -8.06 2.91
C MET A 33 -0.24 -9.30 3.23
N ILE A 34 -0.19 -9.73 4.50
CA ILE A 34 0.48 -10.98 4.90
C ILE A 34 -0.19 -12.17 4.22
N GLU A 35 -1.52 -12.25 4.28
CA GLU A 35 -2.28 -13.35 3.66
C GLU A 35 -2.11 -13.38 2.14
N LYS A 36 -2.24 -12.23 1.47
CA LYS A 36 -2.05 -12.13 0.02
C LYS A 36 -0.61 -12.46 -0.38
N ARG A 37 0.40 -12.02 0.38
CA ARG A 37 1.80 -12.38 0.10
C ARG A 37 2.05 -13.87 0.25
N ALA A 38 1.47 -14.51 1.27
CA ALA A 38 1.59 -15.95 1.45
C ALA A 38 0.99 -16.71 0.24
N LYS A 39 -0.20 -16.31 -0.21
CA LYS A 39 -0.83 -16.85 -1.42
C LYS A 39 0.03 -16.63 -2.67
N LEU A 40 0.60 -15.44 -2.84
CA LEU A 40 1.49 -15.14 -3.97
C LEU A 40 2.72 -16.05 -3.98
N ASN A 41 3.33 -16.29 -2.82
CA ASN A 41 4.48 -17.19 -2.69
C ASN A 41 4.12 -18.63 -3.10
N VAL A 42 2.92 -19.11 -2.74
CA VAL A 42 2.41 -20.43 -3.17
C VAL A 42 2.27 -20.48 -4.69
N ILE A 43 1.63 -19.47 -5.29
CA ILE A 43 1.48 -19.37 -6.75
C ILE A 43 2.85 -19.38 -7.46
N GLU A 44 3.84 -18.68 -6.92
CA GLU A 44 5.19 -18.65 -7.48
C GLU A 44 5.93 -19.98 -7.37
N ILE A 45 5.71 -20.75 -6.30
CA ILE A 45 6.27 -22.11 -6.15
C ILE A 45 5.62 -23.04 -7.17
N GLU A 46 4.29 -23.01 -7.29
CA GLU A 46 3.54 -23.81 -8.25
C GLU A 46 3.95 -23.47 -9.68
N LEU A 47 4.12 -22.20 -10.01
CA LEU A 47 4.59 -21.75 -11.32
C LEU A 47 5.99 -22.30 -11.62
N ARG A 48 6.93 -22.27 -10.66
CA ARG A 48 8.27 -22.85 -10.84
C ARG A 48 8.21 -24.35 -11.13
N GLN A 49 7.34 -25.07 -10.42
CA GLN A 49 7.13 -26.50 -10.64
C GLN A 49 6.55 -26.77 -12.04
N MET A 50 5.51 -26.03 -12.44
CA MET A 50 4.90 -26.14 -13.76
C MET A 50 5.90 -25.90 -14.89
N LEU A 51 6.82 -24.95 -14.72
CA LEU A 51 7.87 -24.68 -15.70
C LEU A 51 8.90 -25.83 -15.77
N ALA A 52 9.26 -26.42 -14.63
CA ALA A 52 10.17 -27.58 -14.59
C ALA A 52 9.55 -28.81 -15.28
N ASP A 53 8.24 -29.02 -15.08
CA ASP A 53 7.47 -30.13 -15.66
C ASP A 53 7.08 -29.90 -17.13
N ARG A 54 7.49 -28.76 -17.72
CA ARG A 54 7.10 -28.34 -19.08
C ARG A 54 5.58 -28.35 -19.29
N ALA A 55 4.84 -27.86 -18.30
CA ALA A 55 3.38 -27.73 -18.37
C ALA A 55 2.95 -26.92 -19.60
N GLU A 56 1.73 -27.21 -20.07
CA GLU A 56 1.15 -26.55 -21.24
C GLU A 56 1.08 -25.03 -21.05
N LEU A 57 1.39 -24.27 -22.11
CA LEU A 57 1.43 -22.80 -22.05
C LEU A 57 0.12 -22.18 -21.53
N LYS A 58 -1.02 -22.81 -21.83
CA LYS A 58 -2.33 -22.38 -21.32
C LYS A 58 -2.41 -22.44 -19.79
N GLN A 59 -1.84 -23.48 -19.19
CA GLN A 59 -1.83 -23.63 -17.73
C GLN A 59 -0.88 -22.61 -17.10
N VAL A 60 0.31 -22.43 -17.67
CA VAL A 60 1.28 -21.42 -17.23
C VAL A 60 0.66 -20.02 -17.29
N LYS A 61 -0.02 -19.68 -18.39
CA LYS A 61 -0.71 -18.39 -18.55
C LYS A 61 -1.78 -18.16 -17.49
N ALA A 62 -2.62 -19.17 -17.22
CA ALA A 62 -3.64 -19.06 -16.18
C ALA A 62 -3.03 -18.77 -14.80
N LYS A 63 -1.90 -19.40 -14.49
CA LYS A 63 -1.21 -19.20 -13.21
C LYS A 63 -0.55 -17.82 -13.09
N LEU A 64 0.01 -17.31 -14.18
CA LEU A 64 0.52 -15.94 -14.27
C LEU A 64 -0.60 -14.91 -14.09
N ASP A 65 -1.77 -15.14 -14.67
CA ASP A 65 -2.92 -14.25 -14.51
C ASP A 65 -3.41 -14.21 -13.06
N GLU A 66 -3.44 -15.35 -12.37
CA GLU A 66 -3.75 -15.43 -10.95
C GLU A 66 -2.76 -14.60 -10.11
N SER A 67 -1.46 -14.73 -10.37
CA SER A 67 -0.41 -13.94 -9.73
C SER A 67 -0.60 -12.43 -9.96
N ALA A 68 -0.84 -12.04 -11.21
CA ALA A 68 -1.04 -10.64 -11.60
C ALA A 68 -2.29 -10.05 -10.93
N ALA A 69 -3.39 -10.79 -10.88
CA ALA A 69 -4.63 -10.38 -10.21
C ALA A 69 -4.39 -10.16 -8.71
N LEU A 70 -3.64 -11.05 -8.06
CA LEU A 70 -3.33 -10.94 -6.63
C LEU A 70 -2.43 -9.72 -6.33
N GLN A 71 -1.43 -9.47 -7.17
CA GLN A 71 -0.59 -8.28 -7.07
C GLN A 71 -1.39 -6.98 -7.26
N ALA A 72 -2.32 -6.97 -8.22
CA ALA A 72 -3.22 -5.84 -8.43
C ALA A 72 -4.11 -5.61 -7.20
N ALA A 73 -4.67 -6.67 -6.62
CA ALA A 73 -5.49 -6.59 -5.42
C ALA A 73 -4.73 -6.03 -4.21
N MET A 74 -3.46 -6.43 -4.03
CA MET A 74 -2.58 -5.86 -2.99
C MET A 74 -2.38 -4.35 -3.16
N ARG A 75 -2.10 -3.90 -4.39
CA ARG A 75 -1.94 -2.46 -4.69
C ARG A 75 -3.23 -1.68 -4.48
N TYR A 76 -4.36 -2.27 -4.86
CA TYR A 76 -5.67 -1.66 -4.64
C TYR A 76 -5.98 -1.51 -3.15
N ALA A 77 -5.73 -2.54 -2.33
CA ALA A 77 -5.95 -2.49 -0.89
C ALA A 77 -5.16 -1.37 -0.19
N ASP A 78 -3.92 -1.12 -0.63
CA ASP A 78 -3.09 -0.02 -0.15
C ASP A 78 -3.69 1.36 -0.50
N VAL A 79 -4.11 1.55 -1.75
CA VAL A 79 -4.78 2.79 -2.20
C VAL A 79 -6.10 3.00 -1.47
N GLU A 80 -6.90 1.95 -1.32
CA GLU A 80 -8.18 2.00 -0.63
C GLU A 80 -8.01 2.37 0.84
N THR A 81 -7.05 1.73 1.53
CA THR A 81 -6.73 2.04 2.93
C THR A 81 -6.22 3.47 3.09
N SER A 82 -5.37 3.94 2.17
CA SER A 82 -4.91 5.32 2.15
C SER A 82 -6.08 6.31 2.05
N ARG A 83 -7.07 6.04 1.19
CA ARG A 83 -8.28 6.87 1.09
C ARG A 83 -9.14 6.81 2.35
N LYS A 84 -9.25 5.65 3.00
CA LYS A 84 -9.94 5.53 4.29
C LYS A 84 -9.26 6.36 5.37
N ILE A 85 -7.93 6.34 5.44
CA ILE A 85 -7.14 7.18 6.35
C ILE A 85 -7.38 8.68 6.09
N GLU A 86 -7.36 9.11 4.82
CA GLU A 86 -7.69 10.50 4.47
C GLU A 86 -9.11 10.89 4.94
N GLY A 87 -10.06 9.96 4.92
CA GLY A 87 -11.43 10.18 5.40
C GLY A 87 -11.58 10.32 6.92
N VAL A 88 -10.57 9.92 7.71
CA VAL A 88 -10.54 10.12 9.18
C VAL A 88 -10.11 11.55 9.55
N MET A 89 -9.48 12.25 8.61
CA MET A 89 -8.94 13.60 8.82
C MET A 89 -9.98 14.69 8.53
N THR A 90 -9.83 15.84 9.18
CA THR A 90 -10.51 17.06 8.75
C THR A 90 -9.92 17.57 7.42
N ALA A 91 -10.65 18.46 6.72
CA ALA A 91 -10.15 19.05 5.48
C ALA A 91 -8.81 19.80 5.66
N GLU A 92 -8.63 20.48 6.80
CA GLU A 92 -7.39 21.19 7.13
C GLU A 92 -6.22 20.22 7.39
N GLN A 93 -6.48 19.17 8.17
CA GLN A 93 -5.50 18.11 8.43
C GLN A 93 -5.08 17.41 7.14
N LEU A 94 -6.04 17.09 6.28
CA LEU A 94 -5.79 16.44 4.99
C LEU A 94 -4.95 17.33 4.07
N LYS A 95 -5.25 18.63 3.99
CA LYS A 95 -4.44 19.58 3.21
C LYS A 95 -3.00 19.59 3.71
N LYS A 96 -2.80 19.74 5.02
CA LYS A 96 -1.47 19.73 5.63
C LYS A 96 -0.74 18.41 5.42
N TRP A 97 -1.45 17.29 5.51
CA TRP A 97 -0.89 15.97 5.25
C TRP A 97 -0.39 15.81 3.82
N ARG A 98 -1.17 16.26 2.82
CA ARG A 98 -0.75 16.23 1.41
C ARG A 98 0.48 17.09 1.14
N GLU A 99 0.59 18.25 1.79
CA GLU A 99 1.79 19.10 1.72
C GLU A 99 3.02 18.42 2.31
N ILE A 100 2.87 17.75 3.46
CA ILE A 100 3.94 16.95 4.08
C ILE A 100 4.38 15.82 3.14
N GLN A 101 3.43 15.06 2.59
CA GLN A 101 3.74 13.99 1.64
C GLN A 101 4.45 14.51 0.38
N ALA A 102 4.03 15.65 -0.16
CA ALA A 102 4.68 16.26 -1.32
C ALA A 102 6.14 16.64 -1.00
N LYS A 103 6.39 17.25 0.16
CA LYS A 103 7.75 17.60 0.61
C LYS A 103 8.64 16.38 0.81
N GLU A 104 8.13 15.33 1.46
CA GLU A 104 8.90 14.10 1.68
C GLU A 104 9.18 13.37 0.36
N ARG A 105 8.23 13.35 -0.59
CA ARG A 105 8.50 12.85 -1.95
C ARG A 105 9.60 13.62 -2.65
N GLN A 106 9.56 14.96 -2.62
CA GLN A 106 10.59 15.81 -3.21
C GLN A 106 11.98 15.58 -2.58
N ALA A 107 12.03 15.36 -1.26
CA ALA A 107 13.27 15.04 -0.56
C ALA A 107 13.83 13.67 -0.98
N LEU A 108 12.98 12.71 -1.31
CA LEU A 108 13.38 11.38 -1.80
C LEU A 108 13.77 11.37 -3.28
N THR A 109 13.13 12.19 -4.13
CA THR A 109 13.33 12.19 -5.59
C THR A 109 14.22 13.32 -6.10
N GLY A 110 14.66 14.26 -5.24
CA GLY A 110 15.52 15.40 -5.59
C GLY A 110 14.90 16.41 -6.57
N THR A 111 13.61 16.30 -6.88
CA THR A 111 12.92 17.11 -7.90
C THR A 111 12.18 18.29 -7.26
N LYS A 112 12.53 19.52 -7.65
CA LYS A 112 11.91 20.80 -7.22
C LYS A 112 10.45 20.88 -7.74
N PRO A 113 9.49 21.51 -7.03
CA PRO A 113 8.12 21.58 -7.53
C PRO A 113 8.05 22.32 -8.86
N ALA A 114 7.23 21.82 -9.79
CA ALA A 114 6.73 22.63 -10.89
C ALA A 114 6.03 23.84 -10.26
N ALA A 115 6.54 25.03 -10.57
CA ALA A 115 5.87 26.28 -10.20
C ALA A 115 4.49 26.28 -10.85
N ASN A 116 3.47 26.64 -10.06
CA ASN A 116 2.09 26.78 -10.48
C ASN A 116 1.95 27.61 -11.76
#